data_AF-A0A7J9YSN0-F1
#
_entry.id   AF-A0A7J9YSN0-F1
#
_cell.length_a   1.000
_cell.length_b   1.000
_cell.length_c   1.000
_cell.angle_alpha   90.00
_cell.angle_beta   90.00
_cell.angle_gamma   90.00
#
_symmetry.space_group_name_H-M   'P 1'
#
loop_
_entity.id
_entity.type
_entity.pdbx_description
1 polymer ?
#
loop_
_entity_poly.entity_id
_entity_poly.type
_entity_poly.pdbx_seq_one_letter_code
_entity_poly.pdbx_strand_id
1 'polypeptide(L)'
;MESTTPPPPSTPEPPPPPPEPAAGPPAGDYPVRLDAVRQPEYNRWLPLVKWLLAFPHYIVLLFLFIGAFFVKIIAFFAVLFTRRYPEGLFNYMAGVLRWEWRVLAYVYLLRDEYPPFSLGEEAGYPARFEIPYPAQGIDRWRPLVQWLLIIPYAIVAGVLTWIAGIVALIGVFVILFTKELPEGMFKLILIPYRWQFRASAYMLFMVDRYPPFVWEEDDATRRAP
;
A
#
# COMPACT_ATOMS: atom_id res chain seq x y z
N MET A 1 -21.65 -75.67 3.73
CA MET A 1 -21.35 -74.92 2.49
C MET A 1 -21.53 -73.46 2.82
N GLU A 2 -20.47 -72.80 3.29
CA GLU A 2 -20.45 -71.36 3.58
C GLU A 2 -19.71 -70.67 2.43
N SER A 3 -20.45 -69.87 1.65
CA SER A 3 -19.91 -69.05 0.56
C SER A 3 -19.31 -67.78 1.14
N THR A 4 -17.98 -67.72 1.25
CA THR A 4 -17.27 -66.49 1.59
C THR A 4 -17.10 -65.65 0.32
N THR A 5 -17.95 -64.64 0.15
CA THR A 5 -17.83 -63.62 -0.90
C THR A 5 -16.63 -62.71 -0.61
N PRO A 6 -15.69 -62.49 -1.54
CA PRO A 6 -14.58 -61.56 -1.34
C PRO A 6 -15.08 -60.10 -1.36
N PRO A 7 -14.44 -59.18 -0.62
CA PRO A 7 -14.83 -57.77 -0.62
C PRO A 7 -14.54 -57.11 -1.99
N PRO A 8 -15.31 -56.08 -2.39
CA PRO A 8 -15.09 -55.38 -3.64
C PRO A 8 -13.75 -54.64 -3.65
N PRO A 9 -13.10 -54.48 -4.82
CA PRO A 9 -11.83 -53.75 -4.94
C PRO A 9 -12.01 -52.28 -4.56
N SER A 10 -11.07 -51.74 -3.79
CA SER A 10 -10.99 -50.32 -3.44
C SER A 10 -10.80 -49.48 -4.69
N THR A 11 -11.72 -48.54 -4.94
CA THR A 11 -11.56 -47.53 -5.99
C THR A 11 -10.26 -46.75 -5.76
N PRO A 12 -9.39 -46.58 -6.78
CA PRO A 12 -8.22 -45.72 -6.66
C PRO A 12 -8.65 -44.30 -6.29
N GLU A 13 -8.06 -43.75 -5.23
CA GLU A 13 -8.27 -42.36 -4.83
C GLU A 13 -7.86 -41.43 -6.00
N PRO A 14 -8.70 -40.44 -6.37
CA PRO A 14 -8.34 -39.52 -7.43
C PRO A 14 -7.04 -38.78 -7.06
N PRO A 15 -6.14 -38.53 -8.04
CA PRO A 15 -4.89 -37.83 -7.78
C PRO A 15 -5.18 -36.47 -7.14
N PRO A 16 -4.35 -36.02 -6.18
CA PRO A 16 -4.53 -34.73 -5.56
C PRO A 16 -4.58 -33.64 -6.63
N PRO A 17 -5.46 -32.64 -6.48
CA PRO A 17 -5.53 -31.53 -7.43
C PRO A 17 -4.14 -30.89 -7.55
N PRO A 18 -3.77 -30.39 -8.75
CA PRO A 18 -2.52 -29.65 -8.92
C PRO A 18 -2.45 -28.56 -7.84
N PRO A 19 -1.27 -28.29 -7.24
CA PRO A 19 -1.14 -27.20 -6.30
C PRO A 19 -1.69 -25.94 -6.94
N GLU A 20 -2.66 -25.30 -6.30
CA GLU A 20 -3.14 -24.00 -6.72
C GLU A 20 -1.92 -23.10 -6.95
N PRO A 21 -1.89 -22.31 -8.05
CA PRO A 21 -0.79 -21.38 -8.26
C PRO A 21 -0.66 -20.55 -7.00
N ALA A 22 0.45 -20.73 -6.28
CA ALA A 22 0.62 -20.35 -4.88
C ALA A 22 -0.12 -19.05 -4.60
N ALA A 23 -1.31 -19.15 -3.99
CA ALA A 23 -2.03 -18.00 -3.53
C ALA A 23 -1.04 -17.29 -2.59
N GLY A 24 -0.69 -16.04 -2.93
CA GLY A 24 0.21 -15.26 -2.10
C GLY A 24 -0.27 -15.27 -0.65
N PRO A 25 0.62 -15.08 0.34
CA PRO A 25 0.23 -15.07 1.74
C PRO A 25 -0.95 -14.10 1.97
N PRO A 26 -1.84 -14.39 2.93
CA PRO A 26 -3.02 -13.58 3.20
C PRO A 26 -2.61 -12.11 3.37
N ALA A 27 -3.35 -11.20 2.75
CA ALA A 27 -2.97 -9.79 2.62
C ALA A 27 -2.66 -9.09 3.95
N GLY A 28 -3.19 -9.58 5.08
CA GLY A 28 -2.92 -9.07 6.42
C GLY A 28 -1.46 -9.19 6.88
N ASP A 29 -0.65 -10.04 6.24
CA ASP A 29 0.77 -10.24 6.56
C ASP A 29 1.73 -9.45 5.65
N TYR A 30 1.19 -8.61 4.75
CA TYR A 30 2.04 -7.78 3.89
C TYR A 30 2.71 -6.66 4.71
N PRO A 31 4.04 -6.44 4.56
CA PRO A 31 4.80 -5.54 5.44
C PRO A 31 4.45 -4.05 5.29
N VAL A 32 3.86 -3.65 4.17
CA VAL A 32 3.50 -2.25 3.91
C VAL A 32 2.09 -2.00 4.37
N ARG A 33 1.95 -1.19 5.44
CA ARG A 33 0.67 -0.82 6.02
C ARG A 33 0.40 0.66 5.80
N LEU A 34 -0.81 0.96 5.34
CA LEU A 34 -1.24 2.31 5.00
C LEU A 34 -2.67 2.47 5.50
N ASP A 35 -2.84 3.33 6.49
CA ASP A 35 -4.10 3.53 7.18
C ASP A 35 -4.46 5.00 7.27
N ALA A 36 -5.77 5.25 7.26
CA ALA A 36 -6.36 6.55 7.58
C ALA A 36 -7.64 6.30 8.39
N VAL A 37 -7.84 7.08 9.44
CA VAL A 37 -9.07 7.02 10.24
C VAL A 37 -10.14 7.88 9.57
N ARG A 38 -11.33 7.31 9.31
CA ARG A 38 -12.48 8.08 8.79
C ARG A 38 -13.00 9.06 9.85
N GLN A 39 -13.37 10.26 9.44
CA GLN A 39 -13.97 11.26 10.33
C GLN A 39 -15.51 11.15 10.31
N PRO A 40 -16.18 11.41 11.45
CA PRO A 40 -17.64 11.45 11.48
C PRO A 40 -18.18 12.68 10.73
N GLU A 41 -17.52 13.83 10.83
CA GLU A 41 -17.90 15.08 10.16
C GLU A 41 -16.67 15.73 9.49
N TYR A 42 -16.89 16.34 8.33
CA TYR A 42 -15.90 17.03 7.51
C TYR A 42 -16.28 18.50 7.33
N ASN A 43 -15.27 19.36 7.15
CA ASN A 43 -15.50 20.78 6.84
C ASN A 43 -15.95 20.96 5.38
N ARG A 44 -17.11 21.61 5.17
CA ARG A 44 -17.74 21.81 3.84
C ARG A 44 -16.87 22.50 2.81
N TRP A 45 -16.15 23.53 3.25
CA TRP A 45 -15.44 24.44 2.35
C TRP A 45 -13.98 24.05 2.19
N LEU A 46 -13.45 23.33 3.17
CA LEU A 46 -12.04 22.94 3.21
C LEU A 46 -11.62 22.17 1.95
N PRO A 47 -12.35 21.17 1.42
CA PRO A 47 -12.02 20.46 0.18
C PRO A 47 -11.66 21.38 -1.00
N LEU A 48 -12.36 22.51 -1.13
CA LEU A 48 -12.14 23.47 -2.23
C LEU A 48 -10.81 24.24 -2.11
N VAL A 49 -10.25 24.31 -0.91
CA VAL A 49 -9.01 25.04 -0.63
C VAL A 49 -7.86 24.13 -0.19
N LYS A 50 -8.08 22.83 0.06
CA LYS A 50 -7.02 21.91 0.51
C LYS A 50 -5.84 21.84 -0.45
N TRP A 51 -6.11 21.77 -1.74
CA TRP A 51 -5.05 21.72 -2.76
C TRP A 51 -4.19 22.98 -2.79
N LEU A 52 -4.78 24.15 -2.46
CA LEU A 52 -4.07 25.41 -2.33
C LEU A 52 -3.27 25.46 -1.02
N LEU A 53 -3.87 25.01 0.10
CA LEU A 53 -3.21 24.93 1.40
C LEU A 53 -2.04 23.93 1.39
N ALA A 54 -2.09 22.89 0.56
CA ALA A 54 -1.00 21.92 0.38
C ALA A 54 0.18 22.47 -0.43
N PHE A 55 0.09 23.69 -0.98
CA PHE A 55 1.15 24.29 -1.79
C PHE A 55 2.53 24.33 -1.10
N PRO A 56 2.66 24.72 0.19
CA PRO A 56 3.95 24.69 0.87
C PRO A 56 4.50 23.27 1.01
N HIS A 57 3.63 22.26 1.17
CA HIS A 57 4.05 20.86 1.19
C HIS A 57 4.59 20.41 -0.16
N TYR A 58 3.94 20.79 -1.27
CA TYR A 58 4.42 20.43 -2.61
C TYR A 58 5.82 20.97 -2.88
N ILE A 59 6.13 22.19 -2.42
CA ILE A 59 7.47 22.76 -2.55
C ILE A 59 8.48 21.93 -1.77
N VAL A 60 8.20 21.59 -0.51
CA VAL A 60 9.17 20.82 0.30
C VAL A 60 9.31 19.39 -0.21
N LEU A 61 8.20 18.74 -0.55
CA LEU A 61 8.19 17.41 -1.14
C LEU A 61 8.95 17.38 -2.47
N LEU A 62 8.92 18.43 -3.29
CA LEU A 62 9.73 18.51 -4.50
C LEU A 62 11.22 18.33 -4.20
N PHE A 63 11.76 19.06 -3.22
CA PHE A 63 13.16 18.92 -2.82
C PHE A 63 13.47 17.55 -2.22
N LEU A 64 12.53 17.00 -1.43
CA LEU A 64 12.66 15.66 -0.89
C LEU A 64 12.62 14.58 -1.97
N PHE A 65 11.81 14.74 -3.02
CA PHE A 65 11.77 13.80 -4.12
C PHE A 65 13.03 13.87 -5.00
N ILE A 66 13.67 15.04 -5.10
CA ILE A 66 15.00 15.16 -5.70
C ILE A 66 16.01 14.32 -4.90
N GLY A 67 16.02 14.44 -3.57
CA GLY A 67 16.86 13.58 -2.72
C GLY A 67 16.50 12.09 -2.89
N ALA A 68 15.21 11.75 -2.89
CA ALA A 68 14.72 10.38 -3.04
C ALA A 68 15.14 9.76 -4.38
N PHE A 69 15.21 10.56 -5.44
CA PHE A 69 15.74 10.12 -6.74
C PHE A 69 17.20 9.65 -6.62
N PHE A 70 18.07 10.44 -5.99
CA PHE A 70 19.46 10.03 -5.76
C PHE A 70 19.55 8.83 -4.82
N VAL A 71 18.74 8.79 -3.76
CA VAL A 71 18.65 7.64 -2.87
C VAL A 71 18.29 6.37 -3.63
N LYS A 72 17.32 6.41 -4.55
CA LYS A 72 16.93 5.27 -5.38
C LYS A 72 18.10 4.74 -6.22
N ILE A 73 18.91 5.64 -6.81
CA ILE A 73 20.09 5.27 -7.59
C ILE A 73 21.16 4.62 -6.69
N ILE A 74 21.46 5.23 -5.54
CA ILE A 74 22.45 4.68 -4.61
C ILE A 74 21.98 3.34 -4.06
N ALA A 75 20.71 3.22 -3.68
CA ALA A 75 20.11 1.99 -3.20
C ALA A 75 20.14 0.88 -4.24
N PHE A 76 19.90 1.19 -5.53
CA PHE A 76 20.02 0.24 -6.62
C PHE A 76 21.40 -0.42 -6.65
N PHE A 77 22.48 0.37 -6.64
CA PHE A 77 23.84 -0.17 -6.64
C PHE A 77 24.17 -0.85 -5.31
N ALA A 78 23.77 -0.28 -4.18
CA ALA A 78 23.99 -0.87 -2.86
C ALA A 78 23.37 -2.28 -2.77
N VAL A 79 22.12 -2.45 -3.18
CA VAL A 79 21.45 -3.76 -3.20
C VAL A 79 22.11 -4.72 -4.18
N LEU A 80 22.46 -4.24 -5.40
CA LEU A 80 23.11 -5.06 -6.42
C LEU A 80 24.46 -5.65 -5.94
N PHE A 81 25.27 -4.85 -5.23
CA PHE A 81 26.61 -5.29 -4.79
C PHE A 81 26.64 -5.90 -3.39
N THR A 82 25.78 -5.43 -2.47
CA THR A 82 25.86 -5.78 -1.04
C THR A 82 24.68 -6.61 -0.54
N ARG A 83 23.60 -6.77 -1.34
CA ARG A 83 22.30 -7.33 -0.90
C ARG A 83 21.65 -6.58 0.26
N ARG A 84 22.12 -5.37 0.59
CA ARG A 84 21.60 -4.58 1.71
C ARG A 84 21.14 -3.22 1.22
N TYR A 85 20.01 -2.80 1.76
CA TYR A 85 19.53 -1.43 1.64
C TYR A 85 20.17 -0.61 2.77
N PRO A 86 20.99 0.42 2.52
CA PRO A 86 21.59 1.18 3.61
C PRO A 86 20.53 1.82 4.53
N GLU A 87 20.62 1.59 5.84
CA GLU A 87 19.58 1.99 6.81
C GLU A 87 19.26 3.49 6.77
N GLY A 88 20.27 4.36 6.67
CA GLY A 88 20.05 5.81 6.57
C GLY A 88 19.25 6.21 5.33
N LEU A 89 19.50 5.55 4.19
CA LEU A 89 18.76 5.75 2.95
C LEU A 89 17.33 5.22 3.06
N PHE A 90 17.15 4.08 3.72
CA PHE A 90 15.83 3.50 3.96
C PHE A 90 14.99 4.43 4.83
N ASN A 91 15.55 4.92 5.93
CA ASN A 91 14.87 5.80 6.88
C ASN A 91 14.46 7.11 6.21
N TYR A 92 15.31 7.65 5.33
CA TYR A 92 14.98 8.81 4.51
C TYR A 92 13.79 8.51 3.58
N MET A 93 13.88 7.44 2.78
CA MET A 93 12.82 7.07 1.83
C MET A 93 11.48 6.79 2.54
N ALA A 94 11.51 6.03 3.64
CA ALA A 94 10.34 5.77 4.47
C ALA A 94 9.76 7.07 5.07
N GLY A 95 10.62 8.03 5.44
CA GLY A 95 10.17 9.35 5.88
C GLY A 95 9.48 10.16 4.78
N VAL A 96 10.02 10.14 3.55
CA VAL A 96 9.41 10.80 2.40
C VAL A 96 8.04 10.18 2.09
N LEU A 97 7.94 8.85 2.04
CA LEU A 97 6.67 8.15 1.81
C LEU A 97 5.65 8.40 2.92
N ARG A 98 6.07 8.45 4.20
CA ARG A 98 5.18 8.84 5.32
C ARG A 98 4.63 10.24 5.11
N TRP A 99 5.48 11.19 4.75
CA TRP A 99 5.05 12.56 4.53
C TRP A 99 4.14 12.68 3.31
N GLU A 100 4.52 12.09 2.18
CA GLU A 100 3.68 11.99 0.98
C GLU A 100 2.30 11.45 1.33
N TRP A 101 2.21 10.36 2.09
CA TRP A 101 0.92 9.80 2.50
C TRP A 101 0.07 10.78 3.29
N ARG A 102 0.65 11.50 4.25
CA ARG A 102 -0.09 12.52 5.02
C ARG A 102 -0.67 13.61 4.12
N VAL A 103 0.11 14.06 3.14
CA VAL A 103 -0.33 15.09 2.19
C VAL A 103 -1.43 14.55 1.26
N LEU A 104 -1.27 13.33 0.74
CA LEU A 104 -2.30 12.69 -0.08
C LEU A 104 -3.58 12.46 0.71
N ALA A 105 -3.50 11.96 1.95
CA ALA A 105 -4.66 11.77 2.81
C ALA A 105 -5.40 13.09 3.09
N TYR A 106 -4.67 14.19 3.26
CA TYR A 106 -5.26 15.52 3.39
C TYR A 106 -5.98 15.95 2.10
N VAL A 107 -5.27 15.98 0.97
CA VAL A 107 -5.78 16.50 -0.31
C VAL A 107 -6.92 15.66 -0.88
N TYR A 108 -6.85 14.33 -0.76
CA TYR A 108 -7.86 13.39 -1.25
C TYR A 108 -8.94 13.05 -0.22
N LEU A 109 -9.26 14.00 0.68
CA LEU A 109 -10.44 13.97 1.55
C LEU A 109 -10.45 12.86 2.62
N LEU A 110 -9.36 12.15 2.83
CA LEU A 110 -9.30 11.14 3.89
C LEU A 110 -9.23 11.81 5.27
N ARG A 111 -8.50 12.93 5.40
CA ARG A 111 -8.34 13.71 6.65
C ARG A 111 -8.46 15.22 6.44
N ASP A 112 -8.95 15.94 7.44
CA ASP A 112 -9.07 17.42 7.43
C ASP A 112 -7.93 18.10 8.17
N GLU A 113 -7.20 17.39 9.03
CA GLU A 113 -6.06 17.93 9.76
C GLU A 113 -4.90 18.24 8.82
N TYR A 114 -4.39 19.47 8.90
CA TYR A 114 -3.26 19.92 8.11
C TYR A 114 -2.01 19.09 8.41
N PRO A 115 -1.31 18.54 7.39
CA PRO A 115 -0.19 17.64 7.61
C PRO A 115 1.02 18.32 8.29
N PRO A 116 1.64 17.68 9.31
CA PRO A 116 2.89 18.16 9.89
C PRO A 116 4.06 18.08 8.90
N PHE A 117 4.97 19.05 8.98
CA PHE A 117 6.20 19.11 8.18
C PHE A 117 7.30 18.25 8.81
N SER A 118 7.21 16.94 8.63
CA SER A 118 8.06 15.99 9.32
C SER A 118 8.34 14.79 8.41
N LEU A 119 9.53 14.21 8.52
CA LEU A 119 9.86 12.89 7.96
C LEU A 119 9.59 11.79 8.99
N GLY A 120 9.36 12.13 10.25
CA GLY A 120 9.21 11.20 11.36
C GLY A 120 7.81 10.60 11.49
N GLU A 121 7.69 9.71 12.49
CA GLU A 121 6.39 9.20 12.93
C GLU A 121 5.68 10.31 13.69
N GLU A 122 4.38 10.43 13.45
CA GLU A 122 3.54 11.41 14.11
C GLU A 122 2.39 10.65 14.75
N ALA A 123 2.59 10.19 15.98
CA ALA A 123 1.64 9.30 16.66
C ALA A 123 0.22 9.91 16.76
N GLY A 124 0.14 11.25 16.86
CA GLY A 124 -1.12 11.98 16.89
C GLY A 124 -1.78 12.19 15.51
N TYR A 125 -1.09 11.89 14.40
CA TYR A 125 -1.67 12.09 13.07
C TYR A 125 -2.45 10.82 12.62
N PRO A 126 -3.70 10.99 12.17
CA PRO A 126 -4.62 9.87 11.88
C PRO A 126 -4.39 9.17 10.53
N ALA A 127 -3.41 9.61 9.73
CA ALA A 127 -2.95 8.90 8.53
C ALA A 127 -1.55 8.34 8.76
N ARG A 128 -1.42 7.01 8.75
CA ARG A 128 -0.18 6.31 9.09
C ARG A 128 0.32 5.48 7.92
N PHE A 129 1.62 5.46 7.76
CA PHE A 129 2.33 4.61 6.81
C PHE A 129 3.47 3.93 7.57
N GLU A 130 3.46 2.60 7.56
CA GLU A 130 4.44 1.78 8.25
C GLU A 130 5.06 0.80 7.27
N ILE A 131 6.39 0.71 7.32
CA ILE A 131 7.17 -0.21 6.52
C ILE A 131 8.38 -0.69 7.33
N PRO A 132 8.48 -1.99 7.65
CA PRO A 132 9.61 -2.53 8.37
C PRO A 132 10.87 -2.57 7.49
N TYR A 133 12.03 -2.35 8.11
CA TYR A 133 13.30 -2.49 7.42
C TYR A 133 13.58 -3.95 7.03
N PRO A 134 13.96 -4.25 5.77
CA PRO A 134 14.20 -5.62 5.30
C PRO A 134 15.57 -6.14 5.79
N ALA A 135 15.65 -6.54 7.06
CA ALA A 135 16.89 -7.01 7.70
C ALA A 135 17.49 -8.28 7.06
N GLN A 136 16.66 -9.09 6.41
CA GLN A 136 17.07 -10.33 5.74
C GLN A 136 17.86 -10.06 4.43
N GLY A 137 17.89 -8.81 3.97
CA GLY A 137 18.54 -8.41 2.72
C GLY A 137 17.66 -8.64 1.50
N ILE A 138 18.18 -8.26 0.34
CA ILE A 138 17.48 -8.28 -0.94
C ILE A 138 18.35 -8.94 -1.99
N ASP A 139 17.75 -9.81 -2.80
CA ASP A 139 18.47 -10.48 -3.87
C ASP A 139 19.03 -9.51 -4.92
N ARG A 140 20.28 -9.74 -5.32
CA ARG A 140 21.07 -8.86 -6.22
C ARG A 140 20.45 -8.68 -7.60
N TRP A 141 19.76 -9.70 -8.10
CA TRP A 141 19.16 -9.69 -9.44
C TRP A 141 17.85 -8.89 -9.49
N ARG A 142 17.18 -8.69 -8.34
CA ARG A 142 15.87 -8.04 -8.29
C ARG A 142 15.87 -6.61 -8.83
N PRO A 143 16.86 -5.75 -8.50
CA PRO A 143 17.07 -4.47 -9.19
C PRO A 143 16.96 -4.47 -10.71
N LEU A 144 17.41 -5.55 -11.36
CA LEU A 144 17.46 -5.62 -12.81
C LEU A 144 16.12 -6.01 -13.44
N VAL A 145 15.22 -6.66 -12.71
CA VAL A 145 13.99 -7.24 -13.28
C VAL A 145 12.70 -6.81 -12.60
N GLN A 146 12.75 -6.30 -11.37
CA GLN A 146 11.53 -5.98 -10.62
C GLN A 146 10.69 -4.90 -11.28
N TRP A 147 11.32 -3.99 -12.04
CA TRP A 147 10.65 -2.93 -12.77
C TRP A 147 9.76 -3.49 -13.88
N LEU A 148 10.09 -4.66 -14.41
CA LEU A 148 9.28 -5.41 -15.36
C LEU A 148 8.18 -6.20 -14.64
N LEU A 149 8.53 -6.87 -13.53
CA LEU A 149 7.59 -7.68 -12.75
C LEU A 149 6.44 -6.85 -12.17
N ILE A 150 6.73 -5.61 -11.77
CA ILE A 150 5.71 -4.75 -11.17
C ILE A 150 4.72 -4.21 -12.21
N ILE A 151 5.03 -4.22 -13.52
CA ILE A 151 4.22 -3.52 -14.54
C ILE A 151 2.74 -3.91 -14.49
N PRO A 152 2.36 -5.21 -14.46
CA PRO A 152 0.95 -5.59 -14.40
C PRO A 152 0.25 -5.03 -13.17
N TYR A 153 0.90 -5.12 -12.01
CA TYR A 153 0.38 -4.58 -10.76
C TYR A 153 0.30 -3.05 -10.77
N ALA A 154 1.33 -2.37 -11.29
CA ALA A 154 1.39 -0.92 -11.39
C ALA A 154 0.32 -0.35 -12.33
N ILE A 155 -0.02 -1.07 -13.41
CA ILE A 155 -1.13 -0.69 -14.31
C ILE A 155 -2.45 -0.73 -13.53
N VAL A 156 -2.74 -1.84 -12.83
CA VAL A 156 -3.98 -1.99 -12.06
C VAL A 156 -4.04 -0.95 -10.93
N ALA A 157 -2.97 -0.83 -10.14
CA ALA A 157 -2.88 0.17 -9.06
C ALA A 157 -3.03 1.61 -9.58
N GLY A 158 -2.43 1.90 -10.74
CA GLY A 158 -2.56 3.18 -11.42
C GLY A 158 -4.00 3.47 -11.79
N VAL A 159 -4.67 2.58 -12.52
CA VAL A 159 -6.09 2.73 -12.90
C VAL A 159 -6.98 2.91 -11.68
N LEU A 160 -6.77 2.12 -10.62
CA LEU A 160 -7.50 2.27 -9.37
C LEU A 160 -7.27 3.64 -8.73
N THR A 161 -6.04 4.17 -8.78
CA THR A 161 -5.71 5.49 -8.24
C THR A 161 -6.38 6.61 -9.04
N TRP A 162 -6.51 6.46 -10.37
CA TRP A 162 -7.29 7.37 -11.20
C TRP A 162 -8.78 7.35 -10.82
N ILE A 163 -9.34 6.16 -10.60
CA ILE A 163 -10.72 6.01 -10.11
C ILE A 163 -10.89 6.67 -8.74
N ALA A 164 -9.95 6.46 -7.81
CA ALA A 164 -9.94 7.14 -6.51
C ALA A 164 -9.96 8.66 -6.65
N GLY A 165 -9.21 9.22 -7.61
CA GLY A 165 -9.24 10.66 -7.91
C GLY A 165 -10.61 11.15 -8.37
N ILE A 166 -11.31 10.37 -9.22
CA ILE A 166 -12.69 10.68 -9.65
C ILE A 166 -13.65 10.59 -8.45
N VAL A 167 -13.53 9.55 -7.63
CA VAL A 167 -14.36 9.38 -6.42
C VAL A 167 -14.11 10.51 -5.42
N ALA A 168 -12.86 10.94 -5.24
CA ALA A 168 -12.51 12.08 -4.41
C ALA A 168 -13.12 13.38 -4.96
N LEU A 169 -13.10 13.58 -6.28
CA LEU A 169 -13.75 14.73 -6.91
C LEU A 169 -15.27 14.74 -6.63
N ILE A 170 -15.93 13.59 -6.76
CA ILE A 170 -17.35 13.46 -6.37
C ILE A 170 -17.50 13.72 -4.86
N GLY A 171 -16.55 13.24 -4.06
CA GLY A 171 -16.48 13.44 -2.61
C GLY A 171 -16.46 14.90 -2.20
N VAL A 172 -15.85 15.79 -2.99
CA VAL A 172 -15.90 17.25 -2.75
C VAL A 172 -17.34 17.73 -2.70
N PHE A 173 -18.17 17.35 -3.68
CA PHE A 173 -19.57 17.73 -3.73
C PHE A 173 -20.37 17.08 -2.61
N VAL A 174 -20.14 15.78 -2.36
CA VAL A 174 -20.82 15.06 -1.27
C VAL A 174 -20.55 15.73 0.06
N ILE A 175 -19.30 16.07 0.39
CA ILE A 175 -18.93 16.77 1.62
C ILE A 175 -19.53 18.17 1.67
N LEU A 176 -19.56 18.90 0.55
CA LEU A 176 -20.13 20.25 0.49
C LEU A 176 -21.60 20.26 0.95
N PHE A 177 -22.40 19.28 0.51
CA PHE A 177 -23.81 19.18 0.87
C PHE A 177 -24.05 18.46 2.21
N THR A 178 -23.39 17.32 2.42
CA THR A 178 -23.69 16.39 3.53
C THR A 178 -22.79 16.55 4.75
N LYS A 179 -21.61 17.17 4.61
CA LYS A 179 -20.51 17.18 5.60
C LYS A 179 -19.95 15.81 5.95
N GLU A 180 -20.33 14.77 5.25
CA GLU A 180 -19.89 13.43 5.53
C GLU A 180 -19.25 12.85 4.27
N LEU A 181 -18.24 12.00 4.46
CA LEU A 181 -17.72 11.16 3.39
C LEU A 181 -18.29 9.76 3.61
N PRO A 182 -19.19 9.24 2.75
CA PRO A 182 -19.72 7.89 2.87
C PRO A 182 -18.61 6.84 2.96
N GLU A 183 -18.80 5.81 3.78
CA GLU A 183 -17.76 4.79 4.02
C GLU A 183 -17.28 4.13 2.72
N GLY A 184 -18.19 3.83 1.81
CA GLY A 184 -17.84 3.27 0.50
C GLY A 184 -16.90 4.19 -0.31
N MET A 185 -17.16 5.50 -0.32
CA MET A 185 -16.27 6.46 -0.99
C MET A 185 -14.92 6.57 -0.29
N PHE A 186 -14.91 6.60 1.04
CA PHE A 186 -13.68 6.61 1.82
C PHE A 186 -12.80 5.39 1.50
N LYS A 187 -13.38 4.18 1.47
CA LYS A 187 -12.68 2.95 1.10
C LYS A 187 -12.20 2.96 -0.36
N LEU A 188 -13.04 3.43 -1.28
CA LEU A 188 -12.71 3.56 -2.71
C LEU A 188 -11.57 4.56 -2.96
N ILE A 189 -11.35 5.52 -2.06
CA ILE A 189 -10.20 6.42 -2.10
C ILE A 189 -8.98 5.75 -1.44
N LEU A 190 -9.13 5.21 -0.22
CA LEU A 190 -8.02 4.65 0.57
C LEU A 190 -7.37 3.41 -0.06
N ILE A 191 -8.17 2.43 -0.49
CA ILE A 191 -7.66 1.12 -0.94
C ILE A 191 -6.73 1.26 -2.16
N PRO A 192 -7.05 2.04 -3.19
CA PRO A 192 -6.12 2.28 -4.30
C PRO A 192 -4.77 2.87 -3.88
N TYR A 193 -4.76 3.78 -2.90
CA TYR A 193 -3.49 4.28 -2.36
C TYR A 193 -2.68 3.19 -1.64
N ARG A 194 -3.34 2.24 -0.94
CA ARG A 194 -2.62 1.07 -0.40
C ARG A 194 -1.89 0.32 -1.49
N TRP A 195 -2.56 0.10 -2.63
CA TRP A 195 -1.96 -0.58 -3.77
C TRP A 195 -0.78 0.19 -4.33
N GLN A 196 -0.95 1.50 -4.53
CA GLN A 196 0.10 2.40 -5.03
C GLN A 196 1.35 2.39 -4.12
N PHE A 197 1.17 2.51 -2.80
CA PHE A 197 2.28 2.51 -1.86
C PHE A 197 2.98 1.14 -1.76
N ARG A 198 2.25 0.03 -1.90
CA ARG A 198 2.84 -1.31 -2.03
C ARG A 198 3.68 -1.43 -3.31
N ALA A 199 3.21 -0.89 -4.43
CA ALA A 199 3.98 -0.83 -5.69
C ALA A 199 5.26 -0.01 -5.51
N SER A 200 5.14 1.18 -4.92
CA SER A 200 6.29 2.07 -4.67
C SER A 200 7.32 1.41 -3.78
N ALA A 201 6.91 0.80 -2.65
CA ALA A 201 7.82 0.10 -1.75
C ALA A 201 8.55 -1.06 -2.45
N TYR A 202 7.85 -1.84 -3.28
CA TYR A 202 8.46 -2.91 -4.07
C TYR A 202 9.48 -2.33 -5.06
N MET A 203 9.07 -1.32 -5.82
CA MET A 203 9.92 -0.64 -6.81
C MET A 203 11.12 0.09 -6.22
N LEU A 204 11.03 0.46 -4.96
CA LEU A 204 12.09 1.12 -4.21
C LEU A 204 12.96 0.13 -3.46
N PHE A 205 12.85 -1.19 -3.68
CA PHE A 205 13.64 -2.20 -2.95
C PHE A 205 13.43 -2.15 -1.43
N MET A 206 12.26 -1.71 -0.96
CA MET A 206 11.98 -1.67 0.48
C MET A 206 11.33 -2.97 0.96
N VAL A 207 10.82 -3.78 0.03
CA VAL A 207 10.21 -5.08 0.29
C VAL A 207 10.63 -6.11 -0.75
N ASP A 208 10.65 -7.35 -0.32
CA ASP A 208 11.04 -8.52 -1.12
C ASP A 208 9.88 -9.28 -1.75
N ARG A 209 8.74 -9.29 -1.06
CA ARG A 209 7.51 -9.94 -1.50
C ARG A 209 6.80 -9.13 -2.58
N TYR A 210 6.28 -9.82 -3.60
CA TYR A 210 5.44 -9.22 -4.63
C TYR A 210 4.13 -8.70 -4.02
N PRO A 211 3.66 -7.49 -4.38
CA PRO A 211 2.41 -6.97 -3.86
C PRO A 211 1.19 -7.86 -4.19
N PRO A 212 0.33 -8.19 -3.21
CA PRO A 212 -0.85 -9.00 -3.46
C PRO A 212 -1.98 -8.17 -4.09
N PHE A 213 -2.72 -8.77 -5.03
CA PHE A 213 -3.91 -8.18 -5.67
C PHE A 213 -5.15 -8.29 -4.78
N VAL A 214 -5.12 -7.68 -3.59
CA VAL A 214 -6.16 -7.85 -2.58
C VAL A 214 -6.85 -6.53 -2.25
N TRP A 215 -8.19 -6.55 -2.32
CA TRP A 215 -9.06 -5.38 -2.13
C TRP A 215 -9.29 -5.04 -0.65
N GLU A 216 -9.71 -6.02 0.14
CA GLU A 216 -9.83 -5.94 1.59
C GLU A 216 -8.88 -6.96 2.22
N GLU A 217 -8.11 -6.56 3.22
CA GLU A 217 -7.44 -7.52 4.08
C GLU A 217 -8.55 -8.26 4.83
N ASP A 218 -8.65 -9.58 4.69
CA ASP A 218 -9.59 -10.36 5.50
C ASP A 218 -9.34 -10.02 6.97
N ASP A 219 -10.25 -9.26 7.58
CA ASP A 219 -10.33 -8.96 9.01
C ASP A 219 -10.58 -10.23 9.86
N ALA A 220 -10.37 -11.42 9.28
CA ALA A 220 -10.60 -12.72 9.91
C ALA A 220 -9.73 -12.95 11.16
N THR A 221 -8.68 -12.14 11.38
CA THR A 221 -7.84 -12.19 12.59
C THR A 221 -8.03 -11.03 13.56
N ARG A 222 -8.93 -10.06 13.30
CA ARG A 222 -9.31 -9.02 14.28
C ARG A 222 -10.54 -9.38 15.13
N ARG A 223 -11.10 -10.58 14.95
CA ARG A 223 -12.18 -11.15 15.78
C ARG A 223 -11.77 -12.52 16.34
N ALA A 224 -10.69 -12.55 17.12
CA ALA A 224 -10.57 -13.55 18.17
C ALA A 224 -10.93 -12.85 19.50
N PRO A 225 -11.77 -13.46 20.35
CA PRO A 225 -12.42 -12.82 21.50
C PRO A 225 -11.46 -12.28 22.55
#